data_AF-A0A6I5C6F1-F1
#
_entry.id   AF-A0A6I5C6F1-F1
#
_cell.length_a   1.000
_cell.length_b   1.000
_cell.length_c   1.000
_cell.angle_alpha   90.00
_cell.angle_beta   90.00
_cell.angle_gamma   90.00
#
_symmetry.space_group_name_H-M   'P 1'
#
loop_
_entity.id
_entity.type
_entity.pdbx_description
1 polymer ?
#
loop_
_entity_poly.entity_id
_entity_poly.type
_entity_poly.pdbx_seq_one_letter_code
_entity_poly.pdbx_strand_id
1 'polypeptide(L)' 'ALGAGGGELAAMAHETLAVPDGGELDLDTVQHLVSAAAGENPLPGPRGRGRWRDRLSRLAEALTAPPPARW' A
#
# COMPACT_ATOMS: atom_id res chain seq x y z
N ALA A 1 23.04 -8.84 -6.17
CA ALA A 1 21.93 -9.80 -6.24
C ALA A 1 21.22 -9.77 -4.90
N LEU A 2 19.91 -9.55 -4.88
CA LEU A 2 19.11 -9.67 -3.65
C LEU A 2 19.18 -11.14 -3.24
N GLY A 3 19.72 -11.42 -2.03
CA GLY A 3 20.08 -12.77 -1.61
C GLY A 3 18.89 -13.73 -1.52
N ALA A 4 19.18 -15.02 -1.37
CA ALA A 4 18.24 -16.13 -1.20
C ALA A 4 17.46 -16.09 0.14
N GLY A 5 17.00 -14.91 0.56
CA GLY A 5 16.25 -14.67 1.81
C GLY A 5 14.74 -14.88 1.69
N GLY A 6 14.27 -15.50 0.61
CA GLY A 6 12.83 -15.70 0.38
C GLY A 6 12.14 -16.54 1.47
N GLY A 7 12.86 -17.52 2.04
CA GLY A 7 12.30 -18.41 3.06
C GLY A 7 12.10 -17.75 4.43
N GLU A 8 13.05 -16.90 4.85
CA GLU A 8 12.97 -16.21 6.16
C GLU A 8 11.90 -15.11 6.14
N LEU A 9 11.80 -14.36 5.05
CA LEU A 9 10.75 -13.36 4.85
C LEU A 9 9.36 -13.99 4.76
N ALA A 10 9.23 -15.12 4.05
CA ALA A 10 7.96 -15.85 3.95
C ALA A 10 7.50 -16.39 5.31
N ALA A 11 8.44 -16.84 6.16
CA ALA A 11 8.11 -17.31 7.51
C ALA A 11 7.61 -16.19 8.44
N MET A 12 7.93 -14.92 8.16
CA MET A 12 7.42 -13.76 8.92
C MET A 12 6.04 -13.28 8.44
N ALA A 13 5.60 -13.66 7.24
CA ALA A 13 4.32 -13.24 6.71
C ALA A 13 3.19 -14.05 7.35
N HIS A 14 2.24 -13.37 8.00
CA HIS A 14 1.05 -14.04 8.55
C HIS A 14 0.04 -14.43 7.45
N GLU A 15 0.08 -13.76 6.30
CA GLU A 15 -0.69 -14.11 5.11
C GLU A 15 0.17 -14.06 3.84
N THR A 16 -0.06 -15.01 2.94
CA THR A 16 0.64 -15.10 1.66
C THR A 16 -0.30 -14.69 0.53
N LEU A 17 0.09 -13.69 -0.26
CA LEU A 17 -0.59 -13.33 -1.49
C LEU A 17 0.05 -14.06 -2.67
N ALA A 18 -0.72 -14.87 -3.39
CA ALA A 18 -0.27 -15.51 -4.61
C ALA A 18 -0.24 -14.49 -5.76
N VAL A 19 0.89 -14.42 -6.46
CA VAL A 19 1.02 -13.63 -7.69
C VAL A 19 0.89 -14.60 -8.87
N PRO A 20 -0.02 -14.37 -9.82
CA PRO A 20 -0.15 -15.22 -11.00
C PRO A 20 1.09 -15.08 -11.90
N ASP A 21 1.62 -16.22 -12.37
CA ASP A 21 2.73 -16.26 -13.32
C ASP A 21 2.28 -15.75 -14.70
N GLY A 22 3.03 -14.81 -15.28
CA GLY A 22 2.83 -14.34 -16.66
C GLY A 22 2.28 -12.92 -16.83
N GLY A 23 2.16 -12.13 -15.77
CA GLY A 23 1.94 -10.69 -15.90
C GLY A 23 3.24 -9.98 -16.32
N GLU A 24 3.48 -9.80 -17.62
CA GLU A 24 4.52 -8.88 -18.06
C GLU A 24 4.16 -7.46 -17.58
N LEU A 25 4.97 -6.94 -16.67
CA LEU A 25 4.83 -5.57 -16.18
C LEU A 25 5.66 -4.66 -17.08
N ASP A 26 4.99 -3.76 -17.78
CA ASP A 26 5.65 -2.73 -18.57
C ASP A 26 6.43 -1.76 -17.68
N LEU A 27 7.49 -1.16 -18.24
CA LEU A 27 8.38 -0.26 -17.52
C LEU A 27 7.61 0.93 -16.94
N ASP A 28 6.66 1.51 -17.68
CA ASP A 28 5.84 2.62 -17.18
C ASP A 28 5.01 2.23 -15.95
N THR A 29 4.56 0.97 -15.87
CA THR A 29 3.81 0.45 -14.73
C THR A 29 4.71 0.25 -13.52
N VAL A 30 5.92 -0.27 -13.72
CA VAL A 30 6.91 -0.41 -12.64
C VAL A 30 7.32 0.95 -12.11
N GLN A 31 7.52 1.94 -12.99
CA GLN A 31 7.84 3.31 -12.59
C GLN A 31 6.71 3.94 -11.77
N HIS A 32 5.45 3.74 -12.15
CA HIS A 32 4.31 4.18 -11.37
C HIS A 32 4.30 3.58 -9.94
N LEU A 33 4.60 2.28 -9.82
CA LEU A 33 4.67 1.60 -8.52
C LEU A 33 5.83 2.10 -7.67
N VAL A 34 7.00 2.35 -8.27
CA VAL A 34 8.17 2.92 -7.58
C VAL A 34 7.87 4.33 -7.07
N SER A 35 7.30 5.20 -7.91
CA SER A 35 6.88 6.54 -7.51
C SER A 35 5.81 6.50 -6.41
N ALA A 36 4.82 5.60 -6.51
CA ALA A 36 3.79 5.42 -5.49
C ALA A 36 4.39 4.95 -4.15
N ALA A 37 5.31 3.97 -4.17
CA ALA A 37 6.00 3.46 -2.98
C ALA A 37 6.97 4.49 -2.36
N ALA A 38 7.61 5.31 -3.19
CA ALA A 38 8.42 6.46 -2.76
C ALA A 38 7.57 7.63 -2.19
N GLY A 39 6.24 7.52 -2.25
CA GLY A 39 5.31 8.51 -1.69
C GLY A 39 4.90 9.62 -2.67
N GLU A 40 5.28 9.52 -3.94
CA GLU A 40 4.95 10.45 -5.01
C GLU A 40 3.59 10.12 -5.63
N ASN A 41 2.54 10.04 -4.80
CA ASN A 41 1.19 9.81 -5.26
C ASN A 41 0.72 10.98 -6.16
N PRO A 42 0.51 10.81 -7.47
CA PRO A 42 0.02 11.87 -8.34
C PRO A 42 -1.45 12.12 -8.01
N LEU A 43 -1.70 13.00 -7.04
CA LEU A 43 -3.04 13.40 -6.66
C LEU A 43 -3.73 14.10 -7.85
N PRO A 44 -4.94 13.67 -8.27
CA PRO A 44 -5.75 14.47 -9.17
C PRO A 44 -6.39 15.60 -8.36
N GLY A 45 -6.07 16.85 -8.73
CA GLY A 45 -6.81 18.04 -8.28
C GLY A 45 -6.22 18.83 -7.10
N PRO A 46 -6.65 20.10 -6.95
CA PRO A 46 -5.88 21.17 -6.32
C PRO A 46 -5.61 20.95 -4.83
N ARG A 47 -4.32 21.00 -4.49
CA ARG A 47 -3.74 20.67 -3.18
C ARG A 47 -3.96 21.79 -2.16
N GLY A 48 -5.05 21.69 -1.39
CA GLY A 48 -5.15 22.34 -0.08
C GLY A 48 -4.61 21.40 1.01
N ARG A 49 -3.47 21.74 1.62
CA ARG A 49 -2.81 20.99 2.72
C ARG A 49 -3.75 20.54 3.86
N GLY A 50 -4.89 21.20 4.04
CA GLY A 50 -5.91 20.85 5.04
C GLY A 50 -6.65 19.53 4.75
N ARG A 51 -6.90 19.17 3.48
CA ARG A 51 -7.74 17.99 3.16
C ARG A 51 -7.02 16.65 3.34
N TRP A 52 -5.70 16.61 3.21
CA TRP A 52 -4.93 15.39 3.45
C TRP A 52 -4.81 15.05 4.93
N ARG A 53 -4.52 16.07 5.76
CA ARG A 53 -4.53 15.93 7.23
C ARG A 53 -5.91 15.48 7.72
N ASP A 54 -6.98 16.06 7.19
CA ASP A 54 -8.36 15.67 7.51
C ASP A 54 -8.69 14.21 7.13
N ARG A 55 -8.18 13.74 5.99
CA ARG A 55 -8.31 12.33 5.59
C ARG A 55 -7.52 11.38 6.50
N LEU A 56 -6.31 11.76 6.91
CA LEU A 56 -5.52 10.96 7.86
C LEU A 56 -6.18 10.89 9.23
N SER A 57 -6.70 12.01 9.73
CA SER A 57 -7.46 12.02 10.99
C SER A 57 -8.66 11.07 10.93
N ARG A 58 -9.45 11.14 9.85
CA ARG A 58 -10.60 10.24 9.66
C ARG A 58 -10.20 8.76 9.54
N LEU A 59 -9.05 8.47 8.94
CA LEU A 59 -8.55 7.10 8.80
C LEU A 59 -8.03 6.54 10.13
N ALA A 60 -7.30 7.36 10.91
CA ALA A 60 -6.91 7.01 12.25
C ALA A 60 -8.13 6.75 13.13
N GLU A 61 -9.15 7.59 13.04
CA GLU A 61 -10.40 7.43 13.79
C GLU A 61 -11.15 6.14 13.39
N ALA A 62 -11.16 5.77 12.10
CA ALA A 62 -11.73 4.51 11.63
C ALA A 62 -10.94 3.27 12.09
N LEU A 63 -9.61 3.34 12.16
CA LEU A 63 -8.75 2.23 12.62
C LEU A 63 -8.81 2.04 14.14
N THR A 64 -8.99 3.13 14.89
CA THR A 64 -9.07 3.09 16.35
C THR A 64 -10.52 2.89 16.84
N ALA A 65 -11.49 2.94 15.93
CA ALA A 65 -12.89 2.70 16.28
C ALA A 65 -13.06 1.24 16.72
N PRO A 66 -13.79 1.01 17.83
CA PRO A 66 -14.13 -0.35 18.23
C PRO A 66 -14.92 -1.03 17.11
N PRO A 67 -14.65 -2.32 16.81
CA PRO A 67 -15.36 -3.02 15.75
C PRO A 67 -16.87 -2.97 16.04
N PRO A 68 -17.71 -2.63 15.05
CA PRO A 68 -19.15 -2.52 15.27
C PRO A 68 -19.68 -3.84 15.82
N ALA A 69 -20.52 -3.75 16.84
CA ALA A 69 -21.17 -4.90 17.43
C ALA A 69 -21.89 -5.68 16.33
N ARG A 70 -21.34 -6.87 16.03
CA ARG A 70 -21.96 -7.86 15.16
C ARG A 70 -23.23 -8.34 15.85
N TRP A 71 -24.38 -8.00 15.28
CA TRP A 71 -25.68 -8.52 15.63
C TRP A 71 -25.82 -9.94 15.06
#